data_AF-A0A914GRI4-F1
#
_entry.id   AF-A0A914GRI4-F1
#
_cell.length_a   1.000
_cell.length_b   1.000
_cell.length_c   1.000
_cell.angle_alpha   90.00
_cell.angle_beta   90.00
_cell.angle_gamma   90.00
#
_symmetry.space_group_name_H-M   'P 1'
#
loop_
_entity.id
_entity.type
_entity.pdbx_description
1 polymer ?
#
loop_
_entity_poly.entity_id
_entity_poly.type
_entity_poly.pdbx_seq_one_letter_code
_entity_poly.pdbx_strand_id
1 'polypeptide(L)'
;MVEGYLKPKSVEELQKNPPTALKELEDEIMKQQFVLEHLHGQIQQMREGGSAKTAAKEETLWAVQAAITMLKRRLKALNEKRRSDGRGERAAAKPDDGGTTDNPSEDEQTTNFVLLEKQLLAVQTTLREEIAEEKRQIAHLLSVLRELRNRLPEEEQNKMNSSQRQMCDETQKNNSLMSSENDGTSTAEDKQQQNLDGGDSEENAKWEEMCRAEEARRDRLLGELIRYRKICAQLRARLEHDTVLINLLQQQENDDKAPSAAANLLVTRF
;
A
#
# COMPACT_ATOMS: atom_id res chain seq x y z
N MET A 1 -9.27 -16.94 -36.86
CA MET A 1 -8.23 -16.02 -37.34
C MET A 1 -7.28 -15.81 -36.19
N VAL A 2 -6.02 -16.24 -36.33
CA VAL A 2 -5.00 -16.09 -35.29
C VAL A 2 -4.60 -14.62 -35.30
N GLU A 3 -5.09 -13.86 -34.33
CA GLU A 3 -4.70 -12.47 -34.11
C GLU A 3 -3.23 -12.50 -33.71
N GLY A 4 -2.36 -12.26 -34.69
CA GLY A 4 -0.92 -12.34 -34.53
C GLY A 4 -0.51 -11.41 -33.40
N TYR A 5 0.20 -11.96 -32.41
CA TYR A 5 0.71 -11.20 -31.28
C TYR A 5 1.51 -9.99 -31.79
N LEU A 6 0.93 -8.79 -31.68
CA LEU A 6 1.57 -7.55 -32.04
C LEU A 6 2.46 -7.13 -30.87
N LYS A 7 3.76 -7.11 -31.12
CA LYS A 7 4.78 -6.65 -30.16
C LYS A 7 4.38 -5.26 -29.63
N PRO A 8 4.35 -5.04 -28.30
CA PRO A 8 4.04 -3.73 -27.77
C PRO A 8 5.08 -2.70 -28.21
N LYS A 9 4.62 -1.46 -28.40
CA LYS A 9 5.46 -0.36 -28.88
C LYS A 9 6.46 0.05 -27.81
N SER A 10 7.68 0.43 -28.21
CA SER A 10 8.64 0.98 -27.26
C SER A 10 8.22 2.37 -26.79
N VAL A 11 8.76 2.83 -25.66
CA VAL A 11 8.53 4.21 -25.15
C VAL A 11 8.87 5.26 -26.21
N GLU A 12 9.94 5.03 -26.98
CA GLU A 12 10.41 5.91 -28.05
C GLU A 12 9.46 5.93 -29.25
N GLU A 13 8.87 4.78 -29.61
CA GLU A 13 7.86 4.67 -30.66
C GLU A 13 6.55 5.33 -30.24
N LEU A 14 6.16 5.20 -28.96
CA LEU A 14 5.00 5.86 -28.37
C LEU A 14 5.17 7.39 -28.29
N GLN A 15 6.40 7.88 -28.13
CA GLN A 15 6.70 9.31 -28.19
C GLN A 15 6.65 9.86 -29.62
N LYS A 16 7.15 9.09 -30.61
CA LYS A 16 7.16 9.50 -32.02
C LYS A 16 5.78 9.48 -32.66
N ASN A 17 4.97 8.46 -32.36
CA ASN A 17 3.62 8.27 -32.90
C ASN A 17 2.64 7.87 -31.78
N PRO A 18 2.23 8.83 -30.93
CA PRO A 18 1.38 8.53 -29.80
C PRO A 18 -0.03 8.10 -30.24
N PRO A 19 -0.60 7.03 -29.68
CA PRO A 19 -1.99 6.69 -29.90
C PRO A 19 -2.91 7.86 -29.50
N THR A 20 -3.83 8.21 -30.40
CA THR A 20 -4.73 9.37 -30.24
C THR A 20 -6.19 8.97 -30.09
N ALA A 21 -6.56 7.74 -30.45
CA ALA A 21 -7.91 7.24 -30.19
C ALA A 21 -7.99 6.57 -28.81
N LEU A 22 -9.13 6.74 -28.13
CA LEU A 22 -9.37 6.17 -26.79
C LEU A 22 -9.22 4.65 -26.78
N LYS A 23 -9.81 3.98 -27.77
CA LYS A 23 -9.72 2.53 -27.95
C LYS A 23 -8.28 2.06 -28.20
N GLU A 24 -7.51 2.80 -28.99
CA GLU A 24 -6.10 2.47 -29.27
C GLU A 24 -5.21 2.63 -28.03
N LEU A 25 -5.50 3.62 -27.18
CA LEU A 25 -4.83 3.80 -25.90
C LEU A 25 -5.12 2.63 -24.95
N GLU A 26 -6.38 2.20 -24.84
CA GLU A 26 -6.79 1.06 -24.03
C GLU A 26 -6.17 -0.25 -24.52
N ASP A 27 -6.23 -0.51 -25.83
CA ASP A 27 -5.65 -1.69 -26.46
C ASP A 27 -4.13 -1.76 -26.27
N GLU A 28 -3.43 -0.63 -26.38
CA GLU A 28 -1.99 -0.58 -26.15
C GLU A 28 -1.64 -0.75 -24.66
N ILE A 29 -2.43 -0.18 -23.73
CA ILE A 29 -2.24 -0.42 -22.29
C ILE A 29 -2.36 -1.92 -21.97
N MET A 30 -3.36 -2.61 -22.54
CA MET A 30 -3.51 -4.05 -22.34
C MET A 30 -2.31 -4.85 -22.86
N LYS A 31 -1.79 -4.50 -24.05
CA LYS A 31 -0.58 -5.14 -24.61
C LYS A 31 0.65 -4.93 -23.73
N GLN A 32 0.85 -3.71 -23.23
CA GLN A 32 1.98 -3.38 -22.34
C GLN A 32 1.85 -4.09 -20.99
N GLN A 33 0.63 -4.19 -20.44
CA GLN A 33 0.37 -4.94 -19.20
C GLN A 33 0.66 -6.44 -19.36
N PHE A 34 0.28 -7.03 -20.48
CA PHE A 34 0.59 -8.43 -20.78
C PHE A 34 2.10 -8.68 -20.83
N VAL A 35 2.87 -7.79 -21.47
CA VAL A 35 4.33 -7.91 -21.49
C VAL A 35 4.95 -7.68 -20.12
N LEU A 36 4.40 -6.77 -19.31
CA LEU A 36 4.85 -6.56 -17.94
C LEU A 36 4.70 -7.85 -17.10
N GLU A 37 3.54 -8.50 -17.19
CA GLU A 37 3.28 -9.77 -16.49
C GLU A 37 4.21 -10.88 -16.98
N HIS A 38 4.42 -10.96 -18.30
CA HIS A 38 5.35 -11.92 -18.89
C HIS A 38 6.81 -11.70 -18.43
N LEU A 39 7.27 -10.45 -18.38
CA LEU A 39 8.62 -10.10 -17.91
C LEU A 39 8.81 -10.41 -16.43
N HIS A 40 7.82 -10.14 -15.57
CA HIS A 40 7.86 -10.55 -14.17
C HIS A 40 8.02 -12.07 -14.05
N GLY A 41 7.22 -12.85 -14.78
CA GLY A 41 7.32 -14.32 -14.77
C GLY A 41 8.68 -14.82 -15.24
N GLN A 42 9.24 -14.23 -16.30
CA GLN A 42 10.57 -14.59 -16.79
C GLN A 42 11.69 -14.23 -15.80
N ILE A 43 11.62 -13.07 -15.15
CA ILE A 43 12.62 -12.64 -14.15
C ILE A 43 12.56 -13.58 -12.94
N GLN A 44 11.35 -13.95 -12.50
CA GLN A 44 11.16 -14.88 -11.39
C GLN A 44 11.75 -16.27 -11.70
N GLN A 45 11.44 -16.84 -12.87
CA GLN A 45 12.00 -18.12 -13.32
C GLN A 45 13.54 -18.08 -13.42
N MET A 46 14.10 -16.94 -13.85
CA MET A 46 15.56 -16.77 -13.92
C MET A 46 16.20 -16.70 -12.53
N ARG A 47 15.56 -16.07 -11.54
CA ARG A 47 16.05 -16.05 -10.15
C ARG A 47 16.00 -17.43 -9.53
N GLU A 48 14.90 -18.15 -9.71
CA GLU A 48 14.73 -19.53 -9.22
C GLU A 48 15.73 -20.50 -9.88
N GLY A 49 16.07 -20.28 -11.15
CA GLY A 49 17.11 -21.01 -11.87
C GLY A 49 18.55 -20.56 -11.56
N GLY A 50 18.78 -19.64 -10.61
CA GLY A 50 20.10 -19.17 -10.22
C GLY A 50 20.82 -18.27 -11.24
N SER A 51 20.10 -17.74 -12.23
CA SER A 51 20.68 -16.87 -13.26
C SER A 51 20.80 -15.42 -12.77
N ALA A 52 22.04 -14.96 -12.53
CA ALA A 52 22.35 -13.59 -12.11
C ALA A 52 22.17 -12.50 -13.20
N LYS A 53 21.77 -12.86 -14.43
CA LYS A 53 21.63 -11.92 -15.55
C LYS A 53 20.21 -11.36 -15.72
N THR A 54 19.53 -10.96 -14.64
CA THR A 54 18.18 -10.35 -14.71
C THR A 54 18.19 -8.86 -15.04
N ALA A 55 19.32 -8.17 -14.85
CA ALA A 55 19.42 -6.71 -14.97
C ALA A 55 18.87 -6.16 -16.30
N ALA A 56 19.19 -6.77 -17.44
CA ALA A 56 18.69 -6.32 -18.74
C ALA A 56 17.16 -6.47 -18.85
N LYS A 57 16.57 -7.51 -18.24
CA LYS A 57 15.11 -7.69 -18.22
C LYS A 57 14.44 -6.73 -17.24
N GLU A 58 15.08 -6.44 -16.12
CA GLU A 58 14.62 -5.43 -15.16
C GLU A 58 14.61 -4.03 -15.79
N GLU A 59 15.62 -3.68 -16.59
CA GLU A 59 15.65 -2.43 -17.34
C GLU A 59 14.48 -2.36 -18.35
N THR A 60 14.23 -3.45 -19.10
CA THR A 60 13.05 -3.50 -19.99
C THR A 60 11.73 -3.43 -19.23
N LEU A 61 11.68 -3.97 -18.02
CA LEU A 61 10.51 -3.93 -17.16
C LEU A 61 10.20 -2.49 -16.72
N TRP A 62 11.23 -1.76 -16.28
CA TRP A 62 11.14 -0.33 -15.98
C TRP A 62 10.66 0.48 -17.19
N ALA A 63 11.18 0.20 -18.39
CA ALA A 63 10.75 0.87 -19.61
C ALA A 63 9.26 0.62 -19.92
N VAL A 64 8.78 -0.61 -19.76
CA VAL A 64 7.36 -0.96 -19.95
C VAL A 64 6.46 -0.28 -18.91
N GLN A 65 6.89 -0.21 -17.65
CA GLN A 65 6.16 0.52 -16.60
C GLN A 65 6.05 2.02 -16.90
N ALA A 66 7.12 2.63 -17.41
CA ALA A 66 7.12 4.01 -17.87
C ALA A 66 6.16 4.22 -19.06
N ALA A 67 6.16 3.29 -20.04
CA ALA A 67 5.23 3.31 -21.17
C ALA A 67 3.76 3.26 -20.71
N ILE A 68 3.41 2.33 -19.81
CA ILE A 68 2.06 2.19 -19.23
C ILE A 68 1.64 3.48 -18.53
N THR A 69 2.54 4.08 -17.75
CA THR A 69 2.27 5.33 -17.02
C THR A 69 1.98 6.47 -17.98
N MET A 70 2.78 6.60 -19.05
CA MET A 70 2.55 7.61 -20.09
C MET A 70 1.19 7.41 -20.79
N LEU A 71 0.88 6.17 -21.19
CA LEU A 71 -0.38 5.85 -21.87
C LEU A 71 -1.59 6.12 -20.97
N LYS A 72 -1.53 5.76 -19.68
CA LYS A 72 -2.62 6.03 -18.71
C LYS A 72 -2.84 7.53 -18.49
N ARG A 73 -1.76 8.32 -18.38
CA ARG A 73 -1.86 9.79 -18.29
C ARG A 73 -2.52 10.37 -19.53
N ARG A 74 -2.18 9.86 -20.71
CA ARG A 74 -2.75 10.32 -21.98
C ARG A 74 -4.21 9.90 -22.16
N LEU A 75 -4.56 8.68 -21.78
CA LEU A 75 -5.95 8.20 -21.74
C LEU A 75 -6.80 9.09 -20.83
N LYS A 76 -6.28 9.43 -19.65
CA LYS A 76 -6.93 10.35 -18.71
C LYS A 76 -7.15 11.74 -19.32
N ALA A 77 -6.11 12.34 -19.91
CA ALA A 77 -6.21 13.65 -20.56
C ALA A 77 -7.25 13.66 -21.70
N LEU A 78 -7.34 12.56 -22.46
CA LEU A 78 -8.29 12.45 -23.56
C LEU A 78 -9.73 12.26 -23.06
N ASN A 79 -9.91 11.53 -21.96
CA ASN A 79 -11.21 11.35 -21.32
C ASN A 79 -11.70 12.66 -20.68
N GLU A 80 -10.79 13.44 -20.09
CA GLU A 80 -11.07 14.77 -19.55
C GLU A 80 -11.48 15.74 -20.67
N LYS A 81 -10.75 15.74 -21.79
CA LYS A 81 -11.10 16.53 -22.97
C LYS A 81 -12.48 16.18 -23.53
N ARG A 82 -12.87 14.91 -23.53
CA ARG A 82 -14.24 14.50 -23.93
C ARG A 82 -15.32 15.02 -22.99
N ARG A 83 -15.03 15.15 -21.70
CA ARG A 83 -15.97 15.67 -20.69
C ARG A 83 -16.14 17.19 -20.78
N SER A 84 -15.06 17.92 -21.07
CA SER A 84 -15.10 19.37 -21.30
C SER A 84 -15.77 19.72 -22.63
N ASP A 85 -15.47 18.99 -23.72
CA ASP A 85 -16.09 19.20 -25.03
C ASP A 85 -17.59 18.81 -25.03
N GLY A 86 -18.00 17.82 -24.23
CA GLY A 86 -19.40 17.40 -24.09
C GLY A 86 -20.31 18.37 -23.31
N ARG A 87 -19.73 19.39 -22.64
CA ARG A 87 -20.47 20.46 -21.95
C ARG A 87 -20.69 21.69 -22.86
N GLY A 88 -20.16 21.69 -24.09
CA GLY A 88 -20.15 22.83 -25.02
C GLY A 88 -21.40 23.02 -25.90
N GLU A 89 -22.32 22.06 -26.00
CA GLU A 89 -23.45 22.16 -26.95
C GLU A 89 -24.82 22.51 -26.34
N ARG A 90 -24.91 22.86 -25.04
CA ARG A 90 -26.23 23.17 -24.42
C ARG A 90 -26.32 24.41 -23.52
N ALA A 91 -25.48 25.43 -23.71
CA ALA A 91 -25.60 26.66 -22.92
C ALA A 91 -25.30 27.93 -23.72
N ALA A 92 -26.18 28.25 -24.67
CA ALA A 92 -26.37 29.63 -25.10
C ALA A 92 -27.26 30.36 -24.06
N ALA A 93 -26.73 30.69 -22.88
CA ALA A 93 -27.33 31.68 -21.99
C ALA A 93 -26.34 32.17 -20.92
N LYS A 94 -25.86 33.42 -21.14
CA LYS A 94 -25.23 34.38 -20.21
C LYS A 94 -23.83 34.10 -19.63
N PRO A 95 -22.92 35.09 -19.70
CA PRO A 95 -21.71 35.12 -18.89
C PRO A 95 -22.02 35.86 -17.57
N ASP A 96 -21.68 35.27 -16.44
CA ASP A 96 -21.33 36.05 -15.26
C ASP A 96 -20.40 35.28 -14.32
N ASP A 97 -19.34 35.98 -13.97
CA ASP A 97 -18.51 35.94 -12.76
C ASP A 97 -17.92 34.64 -12.18
N GLY A 98 -16.60 34.67 -11.98
CA GLY A 98 -16.00 34.26 -10.71
C GLY A 98 -15.40 32.85 -10.61
N GLY A 99 -14.09 32.75 -10.88
CA GLY A 99 -13.18 31.91 -10.10
C GLY A 99 -13.12 30.42 -10.43
N THR A 100 -12.25 30.06 -11.38
CA THR A 100 -11.73 28.69 -11.51
C THR A 100 -10.89 28.34 -10.29
N THR A 101 -11.46 27.62 -9.33
CA THR A 101 -10.69 26.78 -8.41
C THR A 101 -10.56 25.40 -9.03
N ASP A 102 -9.41 25.14 -9.65
CA ASP A 102 -8.96 23.82 -10.08
C ASP A 102 -8.71 22.95 -8.84
N ASN A 103 -9.76 22.42 -8.22
CA ASN A 103 -9.65 21.33 -7.26
C ASN A 103 -9.74 20.00 -8.02
N PRO A 104 -8.74 19.11 -7.91
CA PRO A 104 -8.87 17.74 -8.39
C PRO A 104 -10.13 17.12 -7.78
N SER A 105 -10.95 16.46 -8.61
CA SER A 105 -12.11 15.71 -8.12
C SER A 105 -11.70 14.81 -6.95
N GLU A 106 -12.47 14.82 -5.86
CA GLU A 106 -12.18 14.07 -4.62
C GLU A 106 -11.89 12.58 -4.90
N ASP A 107 -12.48 12.03 -5.97
CA ASP A 107 -12.27 10.66 -6.44
C ASP A 107 -10.85 10.43 -7.01
N GLU A 108 -10.23 11.44 -7.63
CA GLU A 108 -8.87 11.36 -8.18
C GLU A 108 -7.79 11.54 -7.12
N GLN A 109 -8.05 12.37 -6.10
CA GLN A 109 -7.16 12.47 -4.93
C GLN A 109 -7.20 11.19 -4.12
N THR A 110 -8.39 10.62 -3.90
CA THR A 110 -8.58 9.37 -3.18
C THR A 110 -7.90 8.20 -3.89
N THR A 111 -8.03 8.08 -5.21
CA THR A 111 -7.40 7.00 -5.97
C THR A 111 -5.88 7.12 -6.05
N ASN A 112 -5.33 8.33 -6.19
CA ASN A 112 -3.87 8.53 -6.13
C ASN A 112 -3.31 8.26 -4.74
N PHE A 113 -4.01 8.69 -3.69
CA PHE A 113 -3.63 8.43 -2.30
C PHE A 113 -3.59 6.93 -2.01
N VAL A 114 -4.66 6.20 -2.36
CA VAL A 114 -4.73 4.74 -2.15
C VAL A 114 -3.67 3.97 -2.95
N LEU A 115 -3.29 4.45 -4.14
CA LEU A 115 -2.22 3.83 -4.92
C LEU A 115 -0.85 4.02 -4.26
N LEU A 116 -0.54 5.24 -3.83
CA LEU A 116 0.70 5.56 -3.12
C LEU A 116 0.78 4.83 -1.78
N GLU A 117 -0.32 4.76 -1.04
CA GLU A 117 -0.42 4.02 0.22
C GLU A 117 -0.16 2.52 0.00
N LYS A 118 -0.74 1.92 -1.04
CA LYS A 118 -0.48 0.51 -1.39
C LYS A 118 0.98 0.27 -1.78
N GLN A 119 1.58 1.18 -2.54
CA GLN A 119 2.98 1.08 -2.94
C GLN A 119 3.92 1.23 -1.74
N LEU A 120 3.62 2.17 -0.85
CA LEU A 120 4.36 2.38 0.39
C LEU A 120 4.27 1.15 1.30
N LEU A 121 3.08 0.58 1.48
CA LEU A 121 2.88 -0.63 2.27
C LEU A 121 3.62 -1.82 1.66
N ALA A 122 3.59 -2.00 0.34
CA ALA A 122 4.34 -3.06 -0.33
C ALA A 122 5.85 -2.94 -0.04
N VAL A 123 6.42 -1.75 -0.24
CA VAL A 123 7.85 -1.49 0.04
C VAL A 123 8.16 -1.71 1.52
N GLN A 124 7.31 -1.23 2.43
CA GLN A 124 7.48 -1.43 3.86
C GLN A 124 7.46 -2.92 4.23
N THR A 125 6.57 -3.71 3.64
CA THR A 125 6.51 -5.15 3.88
C THR A 125 7.76 -5.86 3.35
N THR A 126 8.21 -5.51 2.14
CA THR A 126 9.42 -6.08 1.54
C THR A 126 10.66 -5.76 2.37
N LEU A 127 10.83 -4.50 2.77
CA LEU A 127 11.95 -4.09 3.63
C LEU A 127 11.92 -4.79 4.99
N ARG A 128 10.75 -5.01 5.58
CA ARG A 128 10.63 -5.78 6.83
C ARG A 128 11.04 -7.24 6.64
N GLU A 129 10.68 -7.85 5.53
CA GLU A 129 11.08 -9.22 5.19
C GLU A 129 12.59 -9.33 4.95
N GLU A 130 13.17 -8.38 4.20
CA GLU A 130 14.62 -8.29 3.98
C GLU A 130 15.38 -8.11 5.29
N ILE A 131 14.95 -7.18 6.15
CA ILE A 131 15.54 -6.98 7.48
C ILE A 131 15.42 -8.26 8.33
N ALA A 132 14.29 -8.99 8.24
CA ALA A 132 14.11 -10.23 8.98
C ALA A 132 15.02 -11.36 8.45
N GLU A 133 15.23 -11.43 7.14
CA GLU A 133 16.19 -12.35 6.51
C GLU A 133 17.62 -12.01 6.92
N GLU A 134 18.03 -10.75 6.83
CA GLU A 134 19.36 -10.30 7.25
C GLU A 134 19.61 -10.56 8.74
N LYS A 135 18.62 -10.32 9.60
CA LYS A 135 18.70 -10.70 11.03
C LYS A 135 18.89 -12.19 11.22
N ARG A 136 18.25 -13.04 10.41
CA ARG A 136 18.45 -14.50 10.44
C ARG A 136 19.84 -14.89 9.96
N GLN A 137 20.35 -14.27 8.89
CA GLN A 137 21.71 -14.50 8.39
C GLN A 137 22.75 -14.08 9.42
N ILE A 138 22.60 -12.91 10.04
CA ILE A 138 23.47 -12.45 11.13
C ILE A 138 23.43 -13.44 12.30
N ALA A 139 22.25 -13.89 12.73
CA ALA A 139 22.12 -14.87 13.81
C ALA A 139 22.81 -16.20 13.46
N HIS A 140 22.68 -16.66 12.21
CA HIS A 140 23.36 -17.85 11.72
C HIS A 140 24.89 -17.68 11.74
N LEU A 141 25.41 -16.59 11.19
CA LEU A 141 26.84 -16.29 11.19
C LEU A 141 27.39 -16.17 12.62
N LEU A 142 26.67 -15.51 13.53
CA LEU A 142 27.05 -15.44 14.94
C LEU A 142 27.08 -16.81 15.62
N SER A 143 26.19 -17.72 15.24
CA SER A 143 26.19 -19.11 15.71
C SER A 143 27.42 -19.86 15.20
N VAL A 144 27.72 -19.76 13.90
CA VAL A 144 28.90 -20.38 13.28
C VAL A 144 30.19 -19.83 13.89
N LEU A 145 30.30 -18.51 14.04
CA LEU A 145 31.46 -17.87 14.68
C LEU A 145 31.62 -18.33 16.13
N ARG A 146 30.51 -18.50 16.87
CA ARG A 146 30.54 -19.04 18.23
C ARG A 146 31.03 -20.49 18.25
N GLU A 147 30.59 -21.31 17.31
CA GLU A 147 31.04 -22.70 17.20
C GLU A 147 32.53 -22.78 16.85
N LEU A 148 33.00 -22.00 15.87
CA LEU A 148 34.41 -21.91 15.51
C LEU A 148 35.26 -21.40 16.67
N ARG A 149 34.80 -20.37 17.37
CA ARG A 149 35.44 -19.87 18.59
C ARG A 149 35.57 -20.97 19.63
N ASN A 150 34.52 -21.75 19.86
CA ASN A 150 34.52 -22.86 20.83
C ASN A 150 35.50 -24.00 20.48
N ARG A 151 35.96 -24.06 19.23
CA ARG A 151 36.98 -25.02 18.76
C ARG A 151 38.41 -24.50 18.89
N LEU A 152 38.62 -23.23 19.22
CA LEU A 152 39.94 -22.63 19.44
C LEU A 152 40.47 -22.91 20.86
N PRO A 153 41.80 -22.96 21.05
CA PRO A 153 42.43 -23.03 22.37
C PRO A 153 42.02 -21.85 23.27
N GLU A 154 41.94 -22.12 24.58
CA GLU A 154 41.42 -21.18 25.60
C GLU A 154 42.22 -19.84 25.66
N GLU A 155 43.52 -19.87 25.36
CA GLU A 155 44.37 -18.67 25.26
C GLU A 155 43.98 -17.75 24.10
N GLU A 156 43.57 -18.30 22.96
CA GLU A 156 43.15 -17.50 21.80
C GLU A 156 41.74 -16.94 21.99
N GLN A 157 40.86 -17.70 22.66
CA GLN A 157 39.56 -17.22 23.10
C GLN A 157 39.67 -16.01 24.04
N ASN A 158 40.56 -16.08 25.02
CA ASN A 158 40.75 -15.01 26.01
C ASN A 158 41.30 -13.73 25.39
N LYS A 159 42.22 -13.84 24.42
CA LYS A 159 42.72 -12.69 23.64
C LYS A 159 41.61 -12.03 22.80
N MET A 160 40.76 -12.84 22.18
CA MET A 160 39.66 -12.37 21.33
C MET A 160 38.58 -11.68 22.16
N ASN A 161 38.22 -12.24 23.33
CA ASN A 161 37.28 -11.65 24.27
C ASN A 161 37.80 -10.33 24.89
N SER A 162 39.11 -10.25 25.18
CA SER A 162 39.76 -9.01 25.65
C SER A 162 39.69 -7.91 24.59
N SER A 163 40.00 -8.25 23.33
CA SER A 163 39.93 -7.31 22.19
C SER A 163 38.50 -6.83 21.92
N GLN A 164 37.51 -7.73 22.06
CA GLN A 164 36.10 -7.39 21.89
C GLN A 164 35.57 -6.48 23.00
N ARG A 165 36.01 -6.67 24.26
CA ARG A 165 35.69 -5.76 25.37
C ARG A 165 36.29 -4.37 25.15
N GLN A 166 37.54 -4.31 24.72
CA GLN A 166 38.22 -3.04 24.43
C GLN A 166 37.50 -2.24 23.32
N MET A 167 37.06 -2.92 22.26
CA MET A 167 36.27 -2.32 21.18
C MET A 167 34.88 -1.82 21.65
N CYS A 168 34.19 -2.57 22.50
CA CYS A 168 32.90 -2.13 23.06
C CYS A 168 33.08 -0.89 23.96
N ASP A 169 34.12 -0.87 24.79
CA ASP A 169 34.43 0.25 25.68
C ASP A 169 34.83 1.51 24.89
N GLU A 170 35.57 1.38 23.79
CA GLU A 170 35.87 2.48 22.87
C GLU A 170 34.63 3.01 22.15
N THR A 171 33.76 2.12 21.67
CA THR A 171 32.50 2.53 20.99
C THR A 171 31.57 3.25 21.95
N GLN A 172 31.50 2.80 23.21
CA GLN A 172 30.68 3.40 24.25
C GLN A 172 31.26 4.76 24.72
N LYS A 173 32.58 4.89 24.78
CA LYS A 173 33.25 6.19 25.00
C LYS A 173 33.01 7.16 23.84
N ASN A 174 33.12 6.70 22.60
CA ASN A 174 32.91 7.54 21.42
C ASN A 174 31.46 8.02 21.30
N ASN A 175 30.47 7.17 21.58
CA ASN A 175 29.07 7.56 21.63
C ASN A 175 28.76 8.55 22.78
N SER A 176 29.45 8.42 23.92
CA SER A 176 29.32 9.35 25.04
C SER A 176 30.01 10.69 24.80
N LEU A 177 31.16 10.71 24.10
CA LEU A 177 31.91 11.92 23.75
C LEU A 177 31.13 12.79 22.75
N MET A 178 30.55 12.16 21.73
CA MET A 178 29.70 12.83 20.73
C MET A 178 28.40 13.42 21.30
N SER A 179 27.98 12.97 22.49
CA SER A 179 26.80 13.53 23.18
C SER A 179 27.13 14.71 24.09
N SER A 180 28.42 15.01 24.33
CA SER A 180 28.87 16.05 25.28
C SER A 180 29.58 17.25 24.64
N GLU A 181 29.96 17.19 23.37
CA GLU A 181 30.67 18.28 22.66
C GLU A 181 29.75 19.18 21.83
N ASN A 182 28.55 19.50 22.31
CA ASN A 182 27.66 20.46 21.66
C ASN A 182 27.36 21.68 22.54
N ASP A 183 28.38 22.18 23.25
CA ASP A 183 28.34 23.49 23.89
C ASP A 183 29.61 24.29 23.61
N GLY A 184 29.49 25.16 22.59
CA GLY A 184 30.24 26.40 22.39
C GLY A 184 31.76 26.38 22.54
N THR A 185 32.49 26.35 21.42
CA THR A 185 33.65 27.26 21.23
C THR A 185 33.82 27.60 19.75
N SER A 186 33.21 28.71 19.32
CA SER A 186 33.51 29.37 18.05
C SER A 186 34.95 29.87 18.06
N THR A 187 35.84 29.21 17.33
CA THR A 187 37.06 29.85 16.81
C THR A 187 36.84 30.17 15.34
N ALA A 188 36.99 31.45 15.04
CA ALA A 188 36.77 32.03 13.74
C ALA A 188 37.88 31.57 12.80
N GLU A 189 37.63 30.55 11.97
CA GLU A 189 38.30 30.43 10.65
C GLU A 189 37.72 29.41 9.66
N ASP A 190 36.78 28.53 10.02
CA ASP A 190 36.18 27.61 9.02
C ASP A 190 34.82 28.07 8.50
N LYS A 191 34.86 29.15 7.72
CA LYS A 191 33.70 29.78 7.07
C LYS A 191 33.29 29.16 5.72
N GLN A 192 33.58 27.88 5.45
CA GLN A 192 33.25 27.31 4.13
C GLN A 192 32.55 25.95 4.07
N GLN A 193 32.17 25.33 5.19
CA GLN A 193 31.45 24.05 5.16
C GLN A 193 30.35 23.89 6.22
N GLN A 194 29.79 25.00 6.71
CA GLN A 194 28.61 25.00 7.59
C GLN A 194 27.48 25.80 6.96
N ASN A 195 26.78 25.15 6.05
CA ASN A 195 25.39 25.42 5.73
C ASN A 195 24.91 24.08 5.16
N LEU A 196 24.17 23.28 5.93
CA LEU A 196 23.22 22.24 5.46
C LEU A 196 22.82 21.21 6.56
N ASP A 197 23.01 21.44 7.87
CA ASP A 197 22.69 20.38 8.86
C ASP A 197 22.08 20.86 10.19
N GLY A 198 21.12 21.79 10.18
CA GLY A 198 20.52 22.31 11.42
C GLY A 198 19.00 22.43 11.46
N GLY A 199 18.29 22.24 10.34
CA GLY A 199 16.84 22.47 10.26
C GLY A 199 15.97 21.22 10.37
N ASP A 200 16.48 20.06 9.97
CA ASP A 200 15.64 18.87 9.72
C ASP A 200 15.24 18.11 10.99
N SER A 201 15.93 18.31 12.12
CA SER A 201 15.68 17.51 13.35
C SER A 201 14.34 17.84 14.02
N GLU A 202 13.99 19.13 14.11
CA GLU A 202 12.75 19.57 14.76
C GLU A 202 11.53 19.37 13.86
N GLU A 203 11.68 19.56 12.54
CA GLU A 203 10.64 19.23 11.56
C GLU A 203 10.39 17.72 11.49
N ASN A 204 11.44 16.90 11.56
CA ASN A 204 11.30 15.45 11.60
C ASN A 204 10.59 14.98 12.89
N ALA A 205 10.94 15.55 14.05
CA ALA A 205 10.26 15.27 15.32
C ALA A 205 8.76 15.64 15.28
N LYS A 206 8.43 16.78 14.66
CA LYS A 206 7.04 17.21 14.46
C LYS A 206 6.28 16.26 13.54
N TRP A 207 6.91 15.78 12.48
CA TRP A 207 6.33 14.76 11.60
C TRP A 207 6.05 13.46 12.34
N GLU A 208 7.01 12.98 13.14
CA GLU A 208 6.83 11.78 13.98
C GLU A 208 5.69 11.93 14.99
N GLU A 209 5.50 13.12 15.56
CA GLU A 209 4.38 13.41 16.43
C GLU A 209 3.03 13.42 15.69
N MET A 210 2.97 14.02 14.50
CA MET A 210 1.76 13.98 13.66
C MET A 210 1.41 12.56 13.23
N CYS A 211 2.40 11.74 12.85
CA CYS A 211 2.19 10.33 12.53
C CYS A 211 1.62 9.56 13.72
N ARG A 212 2.19 9.73 14.92
CA ARG A 212 1.68 9.11 16.14
C ARG A 212 0.25 9.57 16.48
N ALA A 213 -0.06 10.84 16.30
CA ALA A 213 -1.39 11.38 16.54
C ALA A 213 -2.43 10.78 15.57
N GLU A 214 -2.08 10.64 14.30
CA GLU A 214 -2.96 10.05 13.28
C GLU A 214 -3.15 8.54 13.49
N GLU A 215 -2.09 7.82 13.89
CA GLU A 215 -2.20 6.42 14.28
C GLU A 215 -3.15 6.24 15.48
N ALA A 216 -3.03 7.09 16.51
CA ALA A 216 -3.92 7.07 17.66
C ALA A 216 -5.38 7.43 17.28
N ARG A 217 -5.59 8.31 16.29
CA ARG A 217 -6.91 8.64 15.76
C ARG A 217 -7.53 7.45 15.03
N ARG A 218 -6.75 6.78 14.17
CA ARG A 218 -7.15 5.57 13.46
C ARG A 218 -7.53 4.45 14.43
N ASP A 219 -6.75 4.24 15.48
CA ASP A 219 -7.04 3.22 16.49
C ASP A 219 -8.36 3.49 17.24
N ARG A 220 -8.67 4.76 17.55
CA ARG A 220 -9.98 5.12 18.12
C ARG A 220 -11.13 4.80 17.18
N LEU A 221 -11.01 5.20 15.91
CA LEU A 221 -12.05 4.95 14.90
C LEU A 221 -12.26 3.45 14.66
N LEU A 222 -11.18 2.66 14.64
CA LEU A 222 -11.27 1.20 14.56
C LEU A 222 -11.98 0.63 15.80
N GLY A 223 -11.68 1.13 17.00
CA GLY A 223 -12.36 0.75 18.23
C GLY A 223 -13.87 1.04 18.18
N GLU A 224 -14.27 2.21 17.68
CA GLU A 224 -15.68 2.56 17.49
C GLU A 224 -16.35 1.67 16.45
N LEU A 225 -15.69 1.42 15.32
CA LEU A 225 -16.19 0.55 14.26
C LEU A 225 -16.42 -0.89 14.76
N ILE A 226 -15.49 -1.43 15.56
CA ILE A 226 -15.66 -2.74 16.21
C ILE A 226 -16.85 -2.71 17.17
N ARG A 227 -17.00 -1.65 17.98
CA ARG A 227 -18.14 -1.48 18.89
C ARG A 227 -19.47 -1.47 18.13
N TYR A 228 -19.57 -0.67 17.07
CA TYR A 228 -20.77 -0.60 16.24
C TYR A 228 -21.07 -1.92 15.54
N ARG A 229 -20.06 -2.63 15.01
CA ARG A 229 -20.25 -3.98 14.46
C ARG A 229 -20.86 -4.94 15.48
N LYS A 230 -20.39 -4.91 16.73
CA LYS A 230 -20.94 -5.72 17.82
C LYS A 230 -22.40 -5.37 18.11
N ILE A 231 -22.71 -4.08 18.20
CA ILE A 231 -24.10 -3.60 18.40
C ILE A 231 -25.00 -4.05 17.25
N CYS A 232 -24.57 -3.88 16.00
CA CYS A 232 -25.34 -4.31 14.84
C CYS A 232 -25.57 -5.83 14.82
N ALA A 233 -24.57 -6.63 15.21
CA ALA A 233 -24.73 -8.08 15.32
C ALA A 233 -25.78 -8.45 16.39
N GLN A 234 -25.76 -7.79 17.55
CA GLN A 234 -26.76 -8.00 18.59
C GLN A 234 -28.17 -7.59 18.15
N LEU A 235 -28.30 -6.45 17.48
CA LEU A 235 -29.59 -5.99 16.97
C LEU A 235 -30.14 -6.93 15.89
N ARG A 236 -29.29 -7.45 14.99
CA ARG A 236 -29.72 -8.47 14.01
C ARG A 236 -30.22 -9.74 14.69
N ALA A 237 -29.46 -10.27 15.64
CA ALA A 237 -29.87 -11.46 16.39
C ALA A 237 -31.22 -11.26 17.11
N ARG A 238 -31.45 -10.06 17.66
CA ARG A 238 -32.72 -9.71 18.30
C ARG A 238 -33.87 -9.62 17.28
N LEU A 239 -33.65 -8.99 16.14
CA LEU A 239 -34.66 -8.92 15.08
C LEU A 239 -35.01 -10.30 14.53
N GLU A 240 -34.02 -11.17 14.33
CA GLU A 240 -34.23 -12.55 13.90
C GLU A 240 -35.07 -13.33 14.91
N HIS A 241 -34.73 -13.23 16.21
CA HIS A 241 -35.49 -13.83 17.29
C HIS A 241 -36.96 -13.34 17.32
N ASP A 242 -37.16 -12.03 17.27
CA ASP A 242 -38.50 -11.43 17.31
C ASP A 242 -39.31 -11.82 16.06
N THR A 243 -38.67 -11.92 14.89
CA THR A 243 -39.28 -12.42 13.66
C THR A 243 -39.75 -13.86 13.81
N VAL A 244 -38.93 -14.74 14.40
CA VAL A 244 -39.30 -16.13 14.67
C VAL A 244 -40.49 -16.21 15.62
N LEU A 245 -40.48 -15.42 16.71
CA LEU A 245 -41.60 -15.37 17.64
C LEU A 245 -42.90 -14.90 16.98
N ILE A 246 -42.85 -13.85 16.16
CA ILE A 246 -44.02 -13.36 15.42
C ILE A 246 -44.58 -14.45 14.50
N ASN A 247 -43.70 -15.15 13.76
CA ASN A 247 -44.12 -16.23 12.87
C ASN A 247 -44.77 -17.39 13.65
N LEU A 248 -44.23 -17.76 14.82
CA LEU A 248 -44.81 -18.79 15.68
C LEU A 248 -46.18 -18.39 16.23
N LEU A 249 -46.34 -17.15 16.68
CA LEU A 249 -47.63 -16.62 17.16
C LEU A 249 -48.68 -16.60 16.03
N GLN A 250 -48.28 -16.22 14.81
CA GLN A 250 -49.17 -16.27 13.65
C GLN A 250 -49.57 -17.70 13.27
N GLN A 251 -48.65 -18.67 13.37
CA GLN A 251 -48.97 -20.09 13.16
C GLN A 251 -49.99 -20.57 14.19
N GLN A 252 -49.79 -20.27 15.48
CA GLN A 252 -50.76 -20.63 16.53
C GLN A 252 -52.13 -19.99 16.31
N GLU A 253 -52.20 -18.71 15.91
CA GLU A 253 -53.47 -18.04 15.64
C GLU A 253 -54.21 -18.65 14.43
N ASN A 254 -53.47 -19.09 13.41
CA ASN A 254 -54.03 -19.79 12.25
C ASN A 254 -54.53 -21.19 12.63
N ASP A 255 -53.79 -21.90 13.49
CA ASP A 255 -54.16 -23.22 13.99
C ASP A 255 -55.37 -23.16 14.95
N ASP A 256 -55.50 -22.10 15.75
CA ASP A 256 -56.65 -21.84 16.65
C ASP A 256 -57.90 -21.35 15.91
N LYS A 257 -57.77 -20.81 14.69
CA LYS A 257 -58.90 -20.46 13.81
C LYS A 257 -59.41 -21.66 12.98
N ALA A 258 -58.59 -22.69 12.79
CA ALA A 258 -58.96 -23.91 12.08
C ALA A 258 -60.03 -24.82 12.75
N PRO A 259 -60.27 -24.87 14.09
CA PRO A 259 -61.25 -25.77 14.67
C PRO A 259 -62.72 -25.35 14.42
N SER A 260 -62.98 -24.10 13.99
CA SER A 260 -64.36 -23.64 13.71
C SER A 260 -64.85 -24.02 12.31
N ALA A 261 -63.95 -24.14 11.33
CA ALA A 261 -64.33 -24.56 9.97
C ALA A 261 -64.71 -26.05 9.90
N ALA A 262 -64.07 -26.90 10.72
CA ALA A 262 -64.40 -28.32 10.80
C ALA A 262 -65.70 -28.61 11.59
N ALA A 263 -66.02 -27.79 12.60
CA ALA A 263 -67.26 -27.94 13.37
C ALA A 263 -68.52 -27.55 12.58
N ASN A 264 -68.41 -26.62 11.62
CA ASN A 264 -69.53 -26.20 10.77
C ASN A 264 -69.82 -27.15 9.58
N LEU A 265 -68.96 -28.14 9.33
CA LEU A 265 -69.16 -29.15 8.28
C LEU A 265 -69.88 -30.42 8.76
N LEU A 266 -70.18 -30.55 10.06
CA LEU A 266 -70.85 -31.72 10.64
C LEU A 266 -72.35 -31.54 10.94
N VAL A 267 -72.94 -30.36 10.67
CA VAL A 267 -74.36 -30.08 10.99
C VAL A 267 -75.29 -30.06 9.74
N THR A 268 -74.81 -30.43 8.55
CA THR A 268 -75.64 -30.45 7.31
C THR A 268 -75.83 -31.83 6.68
N ARG A 269 -75.67 -32.91 7.47
CA ARG A 269 -76.15 -34.24 7.08
C ARG A 269 -77.03 -34.80 8.18
N PHE A 270 -78.33 -34.49 8.14
CA PHE A 270 -79.45 -35.41 8.34
C PHE A 270 -80.74 -34.73 7.87
#